data_AF-A0A6I9MQK4-F1
#
_entry.id   AF-A0A6I9MQK4-F1
#
_cell.length_a   1.000
_cell.length_b   1.000
_cell.length_c   1.000
_cell.angle_alpha   90.00
_cell.angle_beta   90.00
_cell.angle_gamma   90.00
#
_symmetry.space_group_name_H-M   'P 1'
#
loop_
_entity.id
_entity.type
_entity.pdbx_description
1 polymer ?
#
loop_
_entity_poly.entity_id
_entity_poly.type
_entity_poly.pdbx_seq_one_letter_code
_entity_poly.pdbx_strand_id
1 'polypeptide(L)'
;MVNEANVKQAGAEKQLKEAQGKIDVLQAEVTALKTLVLTSTPSSPNRQLHPQLQASGARGGYRHVGGHVRNKSASGVFPSVPGKQENTSLSIQPAAKEDREMDSVLYAEFLMWKENLSAERSSAFLSRVYREDIGPCLSFTKSELSQLVQSAVENNSLTIEPVAMSALPMVKASAVECGGPKKCALSGMSRLCRHRIQLGDKGSYYCISPSSRARITAVCNFFTYIRYIQQGLVRHDAEQMFWEVMRLRREMTVAKLGFYLTDQG
;
A
#
# COMPACT_ATOMS: atom_id res chain seq x y z
N MET A 1 -20.54 46.12 28.97
CA MET A 1 -20.51 45.96 27.50
C MET A 1 -19.14 46.27 26.89
N VAL A 2 -18.54 47.45 27.09
CA VAL A 2 -17.23 47.81 26.48
C VAL A 2 -16.06 46.92 26.97
N ASN A 3 -15.99 46.64 28.29
CA ASN A 3 -14.91 45.80 28.83
C ASN A 3 -14.92 44.37 28.28
N GLU A 4 -16.11 43.78 28.08
CA GLU A 4 -16.24 42.44 27.52
C GLU A 4 -15.83 42.38 26.05
N ALA A 5 -16.12 43.44 25.27
CA ALA A 5 -15.65 43.56 23.90
C ALA A 5 -14.12 43.66 23.83
N ASN A 6 -13.50 44.46 24.71
CA ASN A 6 -12.04 44.61 24.79
C ASN A 6 -11.34 43.31 25.18
N VAL A 7 -11.90 42.53 26.13
CA VAL A 7 -11.35 41.22 26.51
C VAL A 7 -11.45 40.22 25.36
N LYS A 8 -12.56 40.20 24.61
CA LYS A 8 -12.71 39.34 23.42
C LYS A 8 -11.75 39.74 22.31
N GLN A 9 -11.56 41.04 22.07
CA GLN A 9 -10.60 41.54 21.09
C GLN A 9 -9.17 41.13 21.45
N ALA A 10 -8.73 41.34 22.69
CA ALA A 10 -7.40 40.95 23.14
C ALA A 10 -7.17 39.43 23.03
N GLY A 11 -8.19 38.62 23.29
CA GLY A 11 -8.14 37.17 23.09
C GLY A 11 -7.95 36.78 21.62
N ALA A 12 -8.71 37.41 20.72
CA ALA A 12 -8.60 37.16 19.28
C ALA A 12 -7.24 37.60 18.72
N GLU A 13 -6.73 38.77 19.12
CA GLU A 13 -5.41 39.28 18.71
C GLU A 13 -4.28 38.36 19.19
N LYS A 14 -4.38 37.84 20.42
CA LYS A 14 -3.42 36.85 20.94
C LYS A 14 -3.43 35.56 20.11
N GLN A 15 -4.60 35.01 19.82
CA GLN A 15 -4.74 33.80 19.01
C GLN A 15 -4.21 34.01 17.59
N LEU A 16 -4.45 35.18 17.00
CA LEU A 16 -3.93 35.54 15.69
C LEU A 16 -2.40 35.58 15.69
N LYS A 17 -1.79 36.16 16.72
CA LYS A 17 -0.32 36.19 16.87
C LYS A 17 0.27 34.79 17.03
N GLU A 18 -0.37 33.92 17.81
CA GLU A 18 0.04 32.53 17.98
C GLU A 18 -0.09 31.73 16.68
N ALA A 19 -1.16 31.93 15.92
CA ALA A 19 -1.36 31.31 14.62
C ALA A 19 -0.32 31.78 13.60
N GLN A 20 0.00 33.08 13.57
CA GLN A 20 1.04 33.63 12.71
C GLN A 20 2.41 33.01 13.01
N GLY A 21 2.77 32.85 14.28
CA GLY A 21 4.01 32.18 14.66
C GLY A 21 4.07 30.71 14.20
N LYS A 22 2.95 29.99 14.22
CA LYS A 22 2.88 28.62 13.68
C LYS A 22 3.07 28.59 12.16
N ILE A 23 2.52 29.56 11.43
CA ILE A 23 2.70 29.68 9.98
C ILE A 23 4.18 29.91 9.66
N ASP A 24 4.86 30.80 10.39
CA ASP A 24 6.27 31.12 10.14
C ASP A 24 7.17 29.88 10.34
N VAL A 25 6.92 29.08 11.38
CA VAL A 25 7.63 27.82 11.63
C VAL A 25 7.38 26.81 10.50
N LEU A 26 6.12 26.59 10.11
CA LEU A 26 5.78 25.67 9.02
C LEU A 26 6.40 26.11 7.69
N GLN A 27 6.46 27.41 7.43
CA GLN A 27 7.07 27.95 6.22
C GLN A 27 8.59 27.74 6.20
N ALA A 28 9.26 27.82 7.35
CA ALA A 28 10.67 27.47 7.50
C ALA A 28 10.90 25.96 7.25
N GLU A 29 10.04 25.09 7.79
CA GLU A 29 10.13 23.63 7.58
C GLU A 29 9.97 23.25 6.10
N VAL A 30 8.96 23.81 5.41
CA VAL A 30 8.74 23.57 3.98
C VAL A 30 9.95 24.03 3.15
N THR A 31 10.56 25.16 3.51
CA THR A 31 11.74 25.68 2.83
C THR A 31 12.95 24.77 3.01
N ALA A 32 13.15 24.25 4.22
CA ALA A 32 14.20 23.27 4.52
C ALA A 32 13.98 21.95 3.75
N LEU A 33 12.75 21.43 3.73
CA LEU A 33 12.40 20.21 3.00
C LEU A 33 12.60 20.37 1.49
N LYS A 34 12.19 21.50 0.89
CA LYS A 34 12.46 21.80 -0.53
C LYS A 34 13.96 21.80 -0.83
N THR A 35 14.78 22.35 0.07
CA THR A 35 16.24 22.38 -0.09
C THR A 35 16.82 20.97 -0.08
N LEU A 36 16.34 20.10 0.82
CA LEU A 36 16.78 18.71 0.92
C LEU A 36 16.41 17.90 -0.33
N VAL A 37 15.20 18.11 -0.89
CA VAL A 37 14.79 17.48 -2.16
C VAL A 37 15.64 17.97 -3.33
N LEU A 38 15.94 19.27 -3.40
CA LEU A 38 16.78 19.83 -4.47
C LEU A 38 18.24 19.36 -4.39
N THR A 39 18.80 19.18 -3.20
CA THR A 39 20.18 18.69 -3.04
C THR A 39 20.32 17.18 -3.26
N SER A 40 19.23 16.40 -3.13
CA SER A 40 19.23 14.96 -3.40
C SER A 40 19.07 14.59 -4.88
N THR A 41 18.92 15.57 -5.78
CA THR A 41 19.10 15.41 -7.23
C THR A 41 19.97 16.53 -7.79
N PRO A 42 21.30 16.36 -7.91
CA PRO A 42 22.12 17.39 -8.52
C PRO A 42 21.77 17.53 -10.00
N SER A 43 21.47 18.76 -10.39
CA SER A 43 21.28 19.25 -11.75
C SER A 43 22.53 19.00 -12.59
N SER A 44 22.68 17.79 -13.12
CA SER A 44 23.56 17.47 -14.25
C SER A 44 23.06 16.14 -14.85
N PRO A 45 22.49 16.15 -16.07
CA PRO A 45 22.05 14.91 -16.68
C PRO A 45 23.30 14.09 -17.01
N ASN A 46 23.34 12.88 -16.46
CA ASN A 46 24.39 11.91 -16.71
C ASN A 46 24.45 11.63 -18.23
N ARG A 47 25.42 12.26 -18.93
CA ARG A 47 25.60 12.15 -20.39
C ARG A 47 25.79 10.71 -20.88
N GLN A 48 26.11 9.79 -19.98
CA GLN A 48 26.31 8.37 -20.28
C GLN A 48 25.00 7.56 -20.36
N LEU A 49 23.87 8.11 -19.90
CA LEU A 49 22.57 7.42 -19.87
C LEU A 49 21.60 7.88 -20.98
N HIS A 50 21.97 8.88 -21.78
CA HIS A 50 21.18 9.35 -22.90
C HIS A 50 22.02 9.36 -24.19
N PRO A 51 21.96 8.28 -25.01
CA PRO A 51 22.60 8.23 -26.31
C PRO A 51 22.20 9.37 -27.25
N GLN A 52 21.05 10.00 -27.00
CA GLN A 52 20.49 11.10 -27.80
C GLN A 52 21.21 12.45 -27.62
N LEU A 53 22.13 12.59 -26.65
CA LEU A 53 22.89 13.83 -26.40
C LEU A 53 24.37 13.74 -26.85
N GLN A 54 24.76 12.66 -27.53
CA GLN A 54 26.06 12.57 -28.20
C GLN A 54 25.98 13.33 -29.53
N ALA A 55 26.76 14.39 -29.67
CA ALA A 55 26.85 15.17 -30.90
C ALA A 55 27.21 14.24 -32.09
N SER A 56 26.29 14.12 -33.05
CA SER A 56 26.49 13.38 -34.29
C SER A 56 27.38 14.19 -35.23
N GLY A 57 28.65 13.81 -35.30
CA GLY A 57 29.55 14.19 -36.39
C GLY A 57 29.20 13.42 -37.67
N ALA A 58 28.99 14.18 -38.74
CA ALA A 58 28.91 13.82 -40.16
C ALA A 58 29.42 12.43 -40.61
N ARG A 59 28.60 11.70 -41.39
CA ARG A 59 28.82 11.34 -42.83
C ARG A 59 27.93 10.18 -43.32
N GLY A 60 27.18 10.43 -44.41
CA GLY A 60 26.71 9.50 -45.48
C GLY A 60 25.80 8.32 -45.08
N GLY A 61 24.77 7.88 -45.81
CA GLY A 61 24.32 8.08 -47.18
C GLY A 61 23.70 6.76 -47.69
N TYR A 62 22.38 6.75 -47.95
CA TYR A 62 21.62 5.93 -48.93
C TYR A 62 21.81 4.39 -49.03
N ARG A 63 20.76 3.60 -48.72
CA ARG A 63 19.81 2.97 -49.70
C ARG A 63 18.93 1.86 -49.09
N HIS A 64 17.62 1.96 -49.39
CA HIS A 64 16.61 0.89 -49.33
C HIS A 64 16.73 -0.06 -50.53
N VAL A 65 16.70 -1.39 -50.31
CA VAL A 65 16.10 -2.49 -51.12
C VAL A 65 16.17 -3.73 -50.20
N GLY A 66 15.11 -4.41 -49.76
CA GLY A 66 14.17 -5.24 -50.52
C GLY A 66 14.63 -6.71 -50.52
N GLY A 67 13.87 -7.64 -49.94
CA GLY A 67 14.13 -9.09 -50.10
C GLY A 67 13.50 -10.02 -49.05
N HIS A 68 12.45 -10.73 -49.44
CA HIS A 68 11.81 -11.85 -48.73
C HIS A 68 12.73 -13.08 -48.54
N VAL A 69 12.40 -13.95 -47.58
CA VAL A 69 12.08 -15.40 -47.72
C VAL A 69 12.59 -16.28 -46.55
N ARG A 70 11.60 -16.84 -45.84
CA ARG A 70 11.39 -18.17 -45.21
C ARG A 70 12.40 -18.82 -44.23
N ASN A 71 11.83 -19.10 -43.04
CA ASN A 71 11.93 -20.28 -42.16
C ASN A 71 12.85 -21.44 -42.56
N LYS A 72 13.67 -21.89 -41.60
CA LYS A 72 13.92 -23.30 -41.31
C LYS A 72 14.13 -23.52 -39.80
N SER A 73 13.33 -24.42 -39.22
CA SER A 73 13.54 -25.05 -37.93
C SER A 73 14.52 -26.22 -38.08
N ALA A 74 15.43 -26.40 -37.14
CA ALA A 74 15.98 -27.72 -36.78
C ALA A 74 16.69 -27.63 -35.42
N SER A 75 16.26 -28.51 -34.53
CA SER A 75 16.78 -28.81 -33.21
C SER A 75 18.23 -29.34 -33.25
N GLY A 76 18.97 -29.19 -32.14
CA GLY A 76 20.25 -29.88 -31.97
C GLY A 76 21.03 -29.52 -30.71
N VAL A 77 20.73 -30.24 -29.62
CA VAL A 77 21.68 -30.92 -28.73
C VAL A 77 22.85 -30.12 -28.10
N PHE A 78 22.84 -30.06 -26.76
CA PHE A 78 23.97 -29.71 -25.88
C PHE A 78 25.16 -30.66 -26.04
N PRO A 79 26.38 -30.17 -25.78
CA PRO A 79 27.22 -30.85 -24.80
C PRO A 79 27.82 -29.90 -23.74
N SER A 80 27.79 -30.37 -22.50
CA SER A 80 28.47 -29.86 -21.32
C SER A 80 29.97 -30.17 -21.31
N VAL A 81 30.81 -29.21 -20.93
CA VAL A 81 32.14 -29.43 -20.30
C VAL A 81 32.40 -28.29 -19.28
N PRO A 82 32.97 -28.57 -18.10
CA PRO A 82 33.04 -27.62 -16.98
C PRO A 82 34.32 -26.77 -17.05
N GLY A 83 34.17 -25.46 -16.79
CA GLY A 83 35.28 -24.51 -16.73
C GLY A 83 35.06 -23.52 -15.59
N LYS A 84 35.89 -23.64 -14.56
CA LYS A 84 36.00 -22.79 -13.37
C LYS A 84 36.42 -21.38 -13.78
N GLN A 85 35.60 -20.37 -13.49
CA GLN A 85 36.03 -18.97 -13.42
C GLN A 85 35.13 -18.19 -12.45
N GLU A 86 35.73 -17.84 -11.31
CA GLU A 86 35.25 -16.76 -10.46
C GLU A 86 35.24 -15.48 -11.28
N ASN A 87 34.08 -14.85 -11.41
CA ASN A 87 33.95 -13.44 -11.69
C ASN A 87 32.64 -12.96 -11.08
N THR A 88 32.79 -12.03 -10.15
CA THR A 88 31.76 -11.23 -9.48
C THR A 88 30.80 -10.61 -10.49
N SER A 89 29.71 -11.30 -10.81
CA SER A 89 28.59 -10.70 -11.53
C SER A 89 27.67 -10.03 -10.52
N LEU A 90 27.83 -8.71 -10.37
CA LEU A 90 26.76 -7.85 -9.87
C LEU A 90 25.55 -8.04 -10.80
N SER A 91 24.59 -8.84 -10.34
CA SER A 91 23.32 -9.04 -11.03
C SER A 91 22.52 -7.75 -10.91
N ILE A 92 22.73 -6.82 -11.84
CA ILE A 92 21.81 -5.72 -12.10
C ILE A 92 20.63 -6.37 -12.82
N GLN A 93 19.65 -6.84 -12.06
CA GLN A 93 18.34 -7.19 -12.58
C GLN A 93 17.77 -5.92 -13.23
N PRO A 94 17.35 -5.93 -14.50
CA PRO A 94 16.64 -4.81 -15.07
C PRO A 94 15.36 -4.62 -14.25
N ALA A 95 15.17 -3.43 -13.66
CA ALA A 95 13.92 -3.07 -13.02
C ALA A 95 12.82 -3.22 -14.07
N ALA A 96 12.03 -4.30 -13.95
CA ALA A 96 10.91 -4.54 -14.83
C ALA A 96 10.00 -3.31 -14.74
N LYS A 97 9.88 -2.56 -15.84
CA LYS A 97 8.87 -1.51 -15.93
C LYS A 97 7.52 -2.20 -15.92
N GLU A 98 6.72 -1.92 -14.90
CA GLU A 98 5.36 -2.43 -14.83
C GLU A 98 4.46 -1.55 -15.71
N ASP A 99 4.12 -2.07 -16.88
CA ASP A 99 3.09 -1.48 -17.72
C ASP A 99 1.71 -1.79 -17.11
N ARG A 100 0.80 -0.81 -17.19
CA ARG A 100 -0.55 -0.91 -16.63
C ARG A 100 -1.58 -0.50 -17.68
N GLU A 101 -2.61 -1.33 -17.84
CA GLU A 101 -3.72 -1.12 -18.76
C GLU A 101 -5.04 -1.15 -17.99
N MET A 102 -5.93 -0.23 -18.34
CA MET A 102 -7.24 -0.07 -17.72
C MET A 102 -8.20 -1.15 -18.21
N ASP A 103 -8.69 -2.01 -17.30
CA ASP A 103 -9.78 -2.91 -17.62
C ASP A 103 -11.10 -2.13 -17.71
N SER A 104 -11.74 -2.16 -18.88
CA SER A 104 -12.94 -1.37 -19.16
C SER A 104 -14.16 -1.80 -18.36
N VAL A 105 -14.27 -3.09 -17.99
CA VAL A 105 -15.38 -3.63 -17.20
C VAL A 105 -15.25 -3.16 -15.75
N LEU A 106 -14.06 -3.32 -15.17
CA LEU A 106 -13.79 -2.86 -13.80
C LEU A 106 -13.93 -1.35 -13.68
N TYR A 107 -13.49 -0.60 -14.70
CA TYR A 107 -13.61 0.85 -14.70
C TYR A 107 -15.07 1.30 -14.79
N ALA A 108 -15.87 0.68 -15.65
CA ALA A 108 -17.30 0.97 -15.74
C ALA A 108 -18.05 0.66 -14.44
N GLU A 109 -17.77 -0.50 -13.81
CA GLU A 109 -18.34 -0.86 -12.50
C GLU A 109 -17.97 0.18 -11.43
N PHE A 110 -16.71 0.63 -11.41
CA PHE A 110 -16.24 1.66 -10.48
C PHE A 110 -16.94 3.00 -10.69
N LEU A 111 -17.10 3.47 -11.94
CA LEU A 111 -17.80 4.72 -12.24
C LEU A 111 -19.25 4.68 -11.79
N MET A 112 -19.98 3.59 -12.10
CA MET A 112 -21.37 3.40 -11.67
C MET A 112 -21.52 3.41 -10.14
N TRP A 113 -20.56 2.81 -9.44
CA TRP A 113 -20.50 2.85 -7.98
C TRP A 113 -20.21 4.27 -7.46
N LYS A 114 -19.25 4.96 -8.07
CA LYS A 114 -18.83 6.31 -7.69
C LYS A 114 -19.95 7.34 -7.87
N GLU A 115 -20.81 7.20 -8.86
CA GLU A 115 -21.95 8.10 -9.09
C GLU A 115 -23.00 8.02 -7.98
N ASN A 116 -23.24 6.82 -7.46
CA ASN A 116 -24.28 6.59 -6.45
C ASN A 116 -23.72 6.59 -5.01
N LEU A 117 -22.39 6.60 -4.86
CA LEU A 117 -21.61 6.54 -3.60
C LEU A 117 -22.15 5.56 -2.54
N SER A 118 -22.93 4.56 -2.95
CA SER A 118 -23.60 3.67 -2.03
C SER A 118 -22.56 2.83 -1.28
N ALA A 119 -22.71 2.75 0.04
CA ALA A 119 -21.95 1.82 0.88
C ALA A 119 -22.53 0.40 0.84
N GLU A 120 -23.55 0.18 0.01
CA GLU A 120 -24.21 -1.12 -0.08
C GLU A 120 -23.32 -2.15 -0.77
N ARG A 121 -23.17 -3.30 -0.09
CA ARG A 121 -22.45 -4.46 -0.62
C ARG A 121 -23.09 -5.05 -1.89
N SER A 122 -24.32 -4.64 -2.20
CA SER A 122 -25.12 -5.06 -3.35
C SER A 122 -24.60 -4.50 -4.69
N SER A 123 -23.83 -3.41 -4.67
CA SER A 123 -23.26 -2.84 -5.90
C SER A 123 -22.33 -3.85 -6.61
N ALA A 124 -22.36 -3.85 -7.95
CA ALA A 124 -21.54 -4.77 -8.75
C ALA A 124 -20.04 -4.67 -8.39
N PHE A 125 -19.55 -3.44 -8.23
CA PHE A 125 -18.19 -3.14 -7.82
C PHE A 125 -17.84 -3.77 -6.46
N LEU A 126 -18.57 -3.44 -5.38
CA LEU A 126 -18.23 -3.97 -4.05
C LEU A 126 -18.45 -5.47 -3.99
N SER A 127 -19.54 -6.01 -4.53
CA SER A 127 -19.82 -7.45 -4.56
C SER A 127 -18.66 -8.24 -5.16
N ARG A 128 -18.07 -7.75 -6.26
CA ARG A 128 -16.87 -8.31 -6.87
C ARG A 128 -15.68 -8.29 -5.91
N VAL A 129 -15.35 -7.14 -5.34
CA VAL A 129 -14.21 -7.00 -4.41
C VAL A 129 -14.39 -7.89 -3.17
N TYR A 130 -15.61 -8.02 -2.66
CA TYR A 130 -15.92 -8.93 -1.56
C TYR A 130 -15.62 -10.39 -1.91
N ARG A 131 -16.09 -10.84 -3.07
CA ARG A 131 -15.94 -12.23 -3.54
C ARG A 131 -14.49 -12.57 -3.87
N GLU A 132 -13.79 -11.67 -4.56
CA GLU A 132 -12.47 -11.94 -5.12
C GLU A 132 -11.33 -11.64 -4.14
N ASP A 133 -11.50 -10.63 -3.27
CA ASP A 133 -10.41 -10.07 -2.48
C ASP A 133 -10.68 -10.12 -0.97
N ILE A 134 -11.74 -9.46 -0.47
CA ILE A 134 -11.97 -9.29 0.98
C ILE A 134 -12.27 -10.63 1.66
N GLY A 135 -13.20 -11.41 1.12
CA GLY A 135 -13.58 -12.72 1.68
C GLY A 135 -12.38 -13.66 1.78
N PRO A 136 -11.62 -13.89 0.68
CA PRO A 136 -10.38 -14.64 0.72
C PRO A 136 -9.32 -14.05 1.67
N CYS A 137 -9.19 -12.72 1.77
CA CYS A 137 -8.25 -12.08 2.70
C CYS A 137 -8.61 -12.29 4.17
N LEU A 138 -9.89 -12.37 4.54
CA LEU A 138 -10.33 -12.50 5.93
C LEU A 138 -10.75 -13.92 6.31
N SER A 139 -10.61 -14.90 5.42
CA SER A 139 -10.84 -16.31 5.73
C SER A 139 -9.65 -16.90 6.49
N PHE A 140 -9.81 -17.12 7.80
CA PHE A 140 -8.81 -17.80 8.64
C PHE A 140 -9.33 -19.13 9.18
N THR A 141 -8.41 -19.95 9.70
CA THR A 141 -8.70 -21.27 10.28
C THR A 141 -9.79 -21.21 11.35
N LYS A 142 -9.77 -20.18 12.22
CA LYS A 142 -10.86 -19.92 13.16
C LYS A 142 -11.96 -19.10 12.50
N SER A 143 -13.00 -19.77 11.99
CA SER A 143 -14.09 -19.17 11.21
C SER A 143 -14.91 -18.14 12.00
N GLU A 144 -15.27 -18.42 13.25
CA GLU A 144 -16.04 -17.49 14.09
C GLU A 144 -15.29 -16.17 14.31
N LEU A 145 -14.00 -16.26 14.67
CA LEU A 145 -13.15 -15.08 14.84
C LEU A 145 -12.92 -14.35 13.51
N SER A 146 -12.89 -15.07 12.38
CA SER A 146 -12.81 -14.46 11.04
C SER A 146 -14.03 -13.58 10.74
N GLN A 147 -15.23 -14.06 11.06
CA GLN A 147 -16.46 -13.28 10.90
C GLN A 147 -16.47 -12.04 11.79
N LEU A 148 -16.02 -12.16 13.05
CA LEU A 148 -15.90 -11.03 13.96
C LEU A 148 -14.90 -9.98 13.45
N VAL A 149 -13.74 -10.42 12.92
CA VAL A 149 -12.75 -9.52 12.30
C VAL A 149 -13.38 -8.80 11.11
N GLN A 150 -14.06 -9.51 10.22
CA GLN A 150 -14.71 -8.91 9.06
C GLN A 150 -15.73 -7.84 9.47
N SER A 151 -16.63 -8.16 10.40
CA SER A 151 -17.61 -7.18 10.91
C SER A 151 -16.93 -5.98 11.56
N ALA A 152 -15.83 -6.17 12.31
CA ALA A 152 -15.10 -5.07 12.93
C ALA A 152 -14.41 -4.17 11.90
N VAL A 153 -13.86 -4.75 10.83
CA VAL A 153 -13.25 -3.99 9.72
C VAL A 153 -14.30 -3.17 8.99
N GLU A 154 -15.44 -3.77 8.66
CA GLU A 154 -16.56 -3.11 7.96
C GLU A 154 -17.15 -1.97 8.79
N ASN A 155 -17.27 -2.15 10.11
CA ASN A 155 -17.78 -1.15 11.05
C ASN A 155 -16.73 -0.15 11.54
N ASN A 156 -15.49 -0.24 11.05
CA ASN A 156 -14.38 0.62 11.47
C ASN A 156 -14.08 0.60 12.98
N SER A 157 -14.24 -0.57 13.61
CA SER A 157 -14.06 -0.77 15.06
C SER A 157 -12.91 -1.72 15.40
N LEU A 158 -12.07 -2.06 14.42
CA LEU A 158 -10.87 -2.85 14.61
C LEU A 158 -9.66 -1.95 14.87
N THR A 159 -8.89 -2.25 15.91
CA THR A 159 -7.58 -1.61 16.17
C THR A 159 -6.46 -2.65 16.12
N ILE A 160 -5.27 -2.22 15.71
CA ILE A 160 -4.06 -3.05 15.66
C ILE A 160 -2.99 -2.35 16.50
N GLU A 161 -2.47 -3.05 17.50
CA GLU A 161 -1.46 -2.52 18.42
C GLU A 161 -0.20 -3.37 18.42
N PRO A 162 0.99 -2.78 18.55
CA PRO A 162 2.20 -3.54 18.84
C PRO A 162 2.13 -4.15 20.24
N VAL A 163 2.65 -5.37 20.38
CA VAL A 163 2.80 -6.03 21.68
C VAL A 163 4.17 -5.64 22.23
N ALA A 164 4.19 -4.92 23.36
CA ALA A 164 5.43 -4.62 24.06
C ALA A 164 6.12 -5.93 24.46
N MET A 165 7.38 -6.12 24.02
CA MET A 165 8.23 -7.23 24.45
C MET A 165 8.80 -6.96 25.84
N SER A 166 7.94 -6.72 26.83
CA SER A 166 8.32 -6.80 28.24
C SER A 166 7.67 -8.03 28.84
N ALA A 167 8.48 -8.83 29.53
CA ALA A 167 8.08 -10.06 30.19
C ALA A 167 7.20 -9.73 31.41
N LEU A 168 5.95 -9.33 31.20
CA LEU A 168 4.96 -9.25 32.26
C LEU A 168 4.01 -10.45 32.19
N PRO A 169 3.69 -11.08 33.34
CA PRO A 169 2.80 -12.23 33.36
C PRO A 169 1.41 -11.79 32.89
N MET A 170 0.84 -12.52 31.93
CA MET A 170 -0.57 -12.38 31.56
C MET A 170 -1.44 -12.64 32.80
N VAL A 171 -1.87 -11.58 33.48
CA VAL A 171 -2.85 -11.67 34.56
C VAL A 171 -4.24 -11.78 33.93
N LYS A 172 -4.86 -12.94 34.21
CA LYS A 172 -6.31 -13.29 34.20
C LYS A 172 -6.99 -13.64 32.85
N ALA A 173 -7.14 -14.97 32.68
CA ALA A 173 -8.43 -15.68 32.62
C ALA A 173 -9.26 -15.77 31.31
N SER A 174 -8.67 -15.59 30.12
CA SER A 174 -9.29 -16.08 28.85
C SER A 174 -8.30 -16.68 27.84
N ALA A 175 -7.12 -17.09 28.32
CA ALA A 175 -5.91 -17.34 27.53
C ALA A 175 -5.95 -18.49 26.50
N VAL A 176 -7.05 -19.22 26.35
CA VAL A 176 -7.14 -20.35 25.40
C VAL A 176 -7.50 -19.86 23.99
N GLU A 177 -8.31 -18.82 23.84
CA GLU A 177 -8.79 -18.36 22.53
C GLU A 177 -8.00 -17.17 21.96
N CYS A 178 -7.43 -16.33 22.83
CA CYS A 178 -6.78 -15.07 22.49
C CYS A 178 -5.41 -15.19 21.80
N GLY A 179 -4.82 -16.39 21.75
CA GLY A 179 -3.49 -16.63 21.18
C GLY A 179 -2.37 -16.00 22.03
N GLY A 180 -1.32 -16.77 22.30
CA GLY A 180 -0.14 -16.25 23.00
C GLY A 180 0.82 -15.51 22.04
N PRO A 181 1.86 -14.84 22.56
CA PRO A 181 2.89 -14.17 21.74
C PRO A 181 3.57 -15.07 20.70
N LYS A 182 3.46 -16.40 20.84
CA LYS A 182 4.05 -17.41 19.95
C LYS A 182 3.02 -18.16 19.09
N LYS A 183 1.72 -17.86 19.19
CA LYS A 183 0.66 -18.55 18.44
C LYS A 183 -0.39 -17.55 17.95
N CYS A 184 -0.61 -17.53 16.64
CA CYS A 184 -1.61 -16.65 16.05
C CYS A 184 -3.02 -17.10 16.43
N ALA A 185 -3.83 -16.18 16.94
CA ALA A 185 -5.22 -16.43 17.30
C ALA A 185 -6.10 -16.78 16.09
N LEU A 186 -5.83 -16.20 14.91
CA LEU A 186 -6.64 -16.38 13.71
C LEU A 186 -6.32 -17.68 12.95
N SER A 187 -5.04 -17.90 12.63
CA SER A 187 -4.62 -19.07 11.86
C SER A 187 -4.31 -20.30 12.72
N GLY A 188 -4.09 -20.13 14.02
CA GLY A 188 -3.64 -21.18 14.92
C GLY A 188 -2.16 -21.56 14.77
N MET A 189 -1.43 -20.96 13.82
CA MET A 189 -0.03 -21.29 13.56
C MET A 189 0.92 -20.75 14.63
N SER A 190 1.93 -21.55 14.96
CA SER A 190 3.02 -21.15 15.87
C SER A 190 4.00 -20.22 15.15
N ARG A 191 3.87 -18.91 15.40
CA ARG A 191 4.69 -17.82 14.86
C ARG A 191 4.83 -16.71 15.90
N LEU A 192 5.93 -15.99 15.87
CA LEU A 192 6.12 -14.81 16.72
C LEU A 192 5.12 -13.72 16.31
N CYS A 193 4.22 -13.38 17.23
CA CYS A 193 3.19 -12.37 17.06
C CYS A 193 3.64 -11.09 17.77
N ARG A 194 4.06 -10.09 16.98
CA ARG A 194 4.45 -8.76 17.50
C ARG A 194 3.29 -7.78 17.58
N HIS A 195 2.11 -8.19 17.12
CA HIS A 195 0.92 -7.34 17.08
C HIS A 195 -0.28 -8.09 17.66
N ARG A 196 -1.20 -7.33 18.23
CA ARG A 196 -2.50 -7.80 18.70
C ARG A 196 -3.60 -6.93 18.10
N ILE A 197 -4.79 -7.52 17.95
CA ILE A 197 -5.97 -6.81 17.50
C ILE A 197 -7.01 -6.74 18.61
N GLN A 198 -7.77 -5.65 18.62
CA GLN A 198 -8.97 -5.50 19.44
C GLN A 198 -10.17 -5.34 18.50
N LEU A 199 -11.27 -6.02 18.82
CA LEU A 199 -12.49 -6.03 18.04
C LEU A 199 -13.59 -5.27 18.82
N GLY A 200 -13.76 -3.98 18.51
CA GLY A 200 -14.65 -3.08 19.23
C GLY A 200 -14.26 -2.88 20.70
N ASP A 201 -15.23 -2.52 21.53
CA ASP A 201 -14.97 -2.09 22.92
C ASP A 201 -14.92 -3.25 23.92
N LYS A 202 -14.95 -4.50 23.46
CA LYS A 202 -15.06 -5.70 24.32
C LYS A 202 -13.80 -6.03 25.14
N GLY A 203 -12.77 -5.18 25.12
CA GLY A 203 -11.54 -5.31 25.92
C GLY A 203 -10.71 -6.57 25.69
N SER A 204 -11.07 -7.39 24.69
CA SER A 204 -10.42 -8.67 24.38
C SER A 204 -9.41 -8.49 23.27
N TYR A 205 -8.17 -8.92 23.52
CA TYR A 205 -7.07 -8.79 22.57
C TYR A 205 -6.68 -10.14 21.97
N TYR A 206 -6.40 -10.16 20.68
CA TYR A 206 -6.01 -11.37 19.95
C TYR A 206 -4.63 -11.20 19.32
N CYS A 207 -3.65 -12.03 19.68
CA CYS A 207 -2.31 -11.98 19.08
C CYS A 207 -2.35 -12.48 17.63
N ILE A 208 -1.76 -11.75 16.69
CA ILE A 208 -1.80 -12.09 15.27
C ILE A 208 -0.40 -12.20 14.65
N SER A 209 -0.25 -13.14 13.72
CA SER A 209 0.99 -13.30 12.96
C SER A 209 1.19 -12.14 11.98
N PRO A 210 2.44 -11.89 11.52
CA PRO A 210 2.71 -10.90 10.49
C PRO A 210 1.89 -11.09 9.21
N SER A 211 1.71 -12.33 8.77
CA SER A 211 0.86 -12.67 7.61
C SER A 211 -0.61 -12.29 7.84
N SER A 212 -1.16 -12.60 9.02
CA SER A 212 -2.55 -12.26 9.34
C SER A 212 -2.74 -10.74 9.45
N ARG A 213 -1.74 -10.04 10.03
CA ARG A 213 -1.71 -8.57 10.07
C ARG A 213 -1.75 -7.99 8.66
N ALA A 214 -0.88 -8.45 7.76
CA ALA A 214 -0.84 -7.93 6.39
C ALA A 214 -2.17 -8.11 5.66
N ARG A 215 -2.82 -9.26 5.80
CA ARG A 215 -4.16 -9.52 5.24
C ARG A 215 -5.22 -8.56 5.78
N ILE A 216 -5.27 -8.37 7.10
CA ILE A 216 -6.22 -7.44 7.74
C ILE A 216 -5.94 -6.00 7.32
N THR A 217 -4.68 -5.56 7.39
CA THR A 217 -4.28 -4.19 7.02
C THR A 217 -4.62 -3.87 5.57
N ALA A 218 -4.37 -4.79 4.61
CA ALA A 218 -4.72 -4.57 3.21
C ALA A 218 -6.22 -4.31 3.02
N VAL A 219 -7.07 -5.07 3.72
CA VAL A 219 -8.53 -4.87 3.70
C VAL A 219 -8.93 -3.57 4.40
N CYS A 220 -8.33 -3.23 5.54
CA CYS A 220 -8.57 -1.96 6.23
C CYS A 220 -8.18 -0.75 5.36
N ASN A 221 -7.06 -0.83 4.63
CA ASN A 221 -6.63 0.23 3.71
C ASN A 221 -7.66 0.43 2.59
N PHE A 222 -8.17 -0.67 2.01
CA PHE A 222 -9.24 -0.61 1.02
C PHE A 222 -10.48 0.10 1.58
N PHE A 223 -11.03 -0.35 2.72
CA PHE A 223 -12.22 0.27 3.29
C PHE A 223 -12.00 1.73 3.70
N THR A 224 -10.82 2.07 4.23
CA THR A 224 -10.46 3.45 4.57
C THR A 224 -10.55 4.33 3.33
N TYR A 225 -9.96 3.89 2.21
CA TYR A 225 -10.00 4.65 0.97
C TYR A 225 -11.42 4.78 0.41
N ILE A 226 -12.20 3.69 0.41
CA ILE A 226 -13.61 3.71 -0.01
C ILE A 226 -14.43 4.71 0.82
N ARG A 227 -14.26 4.73 2.15
CA ARG A 227 -14.92 5.70 3.03
C ARG A 227 -14.49 7.13 2.73
N TYR A 228 -13.22 7.36 2.43
CA TYR A 228 -12.74 8.69 2.04
C TYR A 228 -13.36 9.18 0.74
N ILE A 229 -13.56 8.31 -0.25
CA ILE A 229 -14.29 8.63 -1.48
C ILE A 229 -15.74 8.99 -1.15
N GLN A 230 -16.43 8.17 -0.36
CA GLN A 230 -17.84 8.39 0.03
C GLN A 230 -18.06 9.68 0.81
N GLN A 231 -17.09 10.06 1.64
CA GLN A 231 -17.11 11.29 2.43
C GLN A 231 -16.68 12.52 1.61
N GLY A 232 -16.27 12.36 0.36
CA GLY A 232 -15.79 13.47 -0.49
C GLY A 232 -14.42 14.02 -0.06
N LEU A 233 -13.63 13.25 0.70
CA LEU A 233 -12.28 13.65 1.14
C LEU A 233 -11.22 13.51 0.05
N VAL A 234 -11.50 12.71 -0.98
CA VAL A 234 -10.60 12.47 -2.11
C VAL A 234 -10.88 13.49 -3.23
N ARG A 235 -9.85 14.27 -3.61
CA ARG A 235 -9.94 15.32 -4.65
C ARG A 235 -9.33 14.93 -6.00
N HIS A 236 -9.08 13.64 -6.21
CA HIS A 236 -8.51 13.11 -7.45
C HIS A 236 -9.57 12.95 -8.54
N ASP A 237 -9.12 12.85 -9.80
CA ASP A 237 -10.01 12.47 -10.91
C ASP A 237 -10.38 10.97 -10.82
N ALA A 238 -11.38 10.57 -11.63
CA ALA A 238 -11.92 9.20 -11.59
C ALA A 238 -10.87 8.14 -11.95
N GLU A 239 -9.95 8.46 -12.86
CA GLU A 239 -8.90 7.55 -13.29
C GLU A 239 -7.86 7.33 -12.17
N GLN A 240 -7.41 8.40 -11.53
CA GLN A 240 -6.50 8.33 -10.38
C GLN A 240 -7.12 7.56 -9.22
N MET A 241 -8.41 7.81 -8.92
CA MET A 241 -9.11 7.05 -7.88
C MET A 241 -9.23 5.56 -8.23
N PHE A 242 -9.53 5.25 -9.48
CA PHE A 242 -9.59 3.86 -9.94
C PHE A 242 -8.24 3.16 -9.80
N TRP A 243 -7.14 3.80 -10.20
CA TRP A 243 -5.81 3.21 -10.09
C TRP A 243 -5.40 2.97 -8.64
N GLU A 244 -5.80 3.85 -7.73
CA GLU A 244 -5.58 3.63 -6.30
C GLU A 244 -6.42 2.46 -5.76
N VAL A 245 -7.67 2.33 -6.20
CA VAL A 245 -8.48 1.13 -5.92
C VAL A 245 -7.80 -0.13 -6.45
N MET A 246 -7.29 -0.14 -7.68
CA MET A 246 -6.58 -1.29 -8.25
C MET A 246 -5.31 -1.62 -7.48
N ARG A 247 -4.58 -0.60 -7.01
CA ARG A 247 -3.40 -0.77 -6.15
C ARG A 247 -3.78 -1.47 -4.83
N LEU A 248 -4.86 -1.04 -4.18
CA LEU A 248 -5.36 -1.65 -2.93
C LEU A 248 -5.89 -3.07 -3.14
N ARG A 249 -6.59 -3.34 -4.25
CA ARG A 249 -7.01 -4.70 -4.63
C ARG A 249 -5.83 -5.63 -4.88
N ARG A 250 -4.76 -5.12 -5.50
CA ARG A 250 -3.51 -5.85 -5.68
C ARG A 250 -2.86 -6.20 -4.34
N GLU A 251 -2.79 -5.27 -3.39
CA GLU A 251 -2.27 -5.55 -2.05
C GLU A 251 -3.05 -6.68 -1.37
N MET A 252 -4.39 -6.66 -1.45
CA MET A 252 -5.23 -7.77 -0.97
C MET A 252 -4.92 -9.07 -1.71
N THR A 253 -4.78 -9.04 -3.04
CA THR A 253 -4.47 -10.23 -3.85
C THR A 253 -3.12 -10.85 -3.51
N VAL A 254 -2.11 -10.03 -3.24
CA VAL A 254 -0.79 -10.51 -2.81
C VAL A 254 -0.86 -11.07 -1.39
N ALA A 255 -1.58 -10.39 -0.49
CA ALA A 255 -1.71 -10.80 0.91
C ALA A 255 -2.51 -12.11 1.09
N LYS A 256 -3.60 -12.33 0.33
CA LYS A 256 -4.39 -13.58 0.41
C LYS A 256 -3.59 -14.81 0.00
N LEU A 257 -2.59 -14.64 -0.88
CA LEU A 257 -1.66 -15.69 -1.29
C LEU A 257 -0.53 -15.93 -0.28
N GLY A 258 -0.48 -15.16 0.80
CA GLY A 258 0.51 -15.32 1.88
C GLY A 258 1.79 -14.50 1.70
N PHE A 259 1.88 -13.65 0.67
CA PHE A 259 3.01 -12.73 0.50
C PHE A 259 2.78 -11.45 1.30
N TYR A 260 3.76 -11.09 2.13
CA TYR A 260 3.72 -9.87 2.93
C TYR A 260 5.13 -9.34 3.14
N LEU A 261 5.25 -8.03 3.29
CA LEU A 261 6.51 -7.40 3.67
C LEU A 261 6.72 -7.58 5.17
N THR A 262 7.90 -8.03 5.55
CA THR A 262 8.36 -7.92 6.94
C THR A 262 8.98 -6.56 7.12
N ASP A 263 8.50 -5.78 8.09
CA ASP A 263 9.26 -4.66 8.62
C ASP A 263 10.62 -5.24 9.07
N GLN A 264 11.67 -5.01 8.27
CA GLN A 264 13.04 -5.29 8.72
C GLN A 264 13.24 -4.38 9.93
N GLY A 265 13.58 -5.01 11.06
CA GLY A 265 13.69 -4.36 12.36
C GLY A 265 14.73 -3.26 12.39
#